data_AF-A0A1B8A8M8-F1
#
_entry.id   AF-A0A1B8A8M8-F1
#
_cell.length_a   1.000
_cell.length_b   1.000
_cell.length_c   1.000
_cell.angle_alpha   90.00
_cell.angle_beta   90.00
_cell.angle_gamma   90.00
#
_symmetry.space_group_name_H-M   'P 1'
#
loop_
_entity.id
_entity.type
_entity.pdbx_description
1 polymer ?
#
loop_
_entity_poly.entity_id
_entity_poly.type
_entity_poly.pdbx_seq_one_letter_code
_entity_poly.pdbx_strand_id
1 'polypeptide(L)'
;MKKHRVRKNTSDDKIVEKCNKLTKQSCSPPVWHEFDDEQIPNDNYVALVVDVDQSSGSVWFSERLTKTYLDMVGQDNKGMVIVCFDEEVEVVCFGACRVGKIFGVQNSTS
;
A
#
# COMPACT_ATOMS: atom_id res chain seq x y z
N MET A 1 0.64 10.28 -6.46
CA MET A 1 0.07 9.07 -5.81
C MET A 1 -1.30 8.73 -6.40
N LYS A 2 -1.65 7.43 -6.50
CA LYS A 2 -2.97 6.97 -6.98
C LYS A 2 -3.52 5.88 -6.05
N LYS A 3 -4.75 6.07 -5.56
CA LYS A 3 -5.49 5.09 -4.72
C LYS A 3 -6.51 4.35 -5.56
N HIS A 4 -6.53 3.02 -5.48
CA HIS A 4 -7.42 2.18 -6.26
C HIS A 4 -8.11 1.16 -5.37
N ARG A 5 -9.42 1.32 -5.22
CA ARG A 5 -10.26 0.36 -4.51
C ARG A 5 -10.28 -0.97 -5.26
N VAL A 6 -10.20 -2.05 -4.51
CA VAL A 6 -10.47 -3.41 -4.98
C VAL A 6 -11.62 -4.01 -4.16
N ARG A 7 -12.26 -5.04 -4.72
CA ARG A 7 -13.41 -5.67 -4.04
C ARG A 7 -12.94 -6.35 -2.76
N LYS A 8 -13.86 -6.52 -1.81
CA LYS A 8 -13.64 -7.35 -0.62
C LYS A 8 -13.20 -8.76 -1.03
N ASN A 9 -12.27 -9.36 -0.28
CA ASN A 9 -11.71 -10.69 -0.54
C ASN A 9 -11.07 -10.85 -1.93
N THR A 10 -10.44 -9.79 -2.45
CA THR A 10 -9.63 -9.91 -3.66
C THR A 10 -8.42 -10.78 -3.34
N SER A 11 -8.17 -11.81 -4.14
CA SER A 11 -6.98 -12.67 -3.99
C SER A 11 -5.69 -11.90 -4.28
N ASP A 12 -4.60 -12.36 -3.69
CA ASP A 12 -3.26 -11.80 -3.91
C ASP A 12 -2.91 -11.75 -5.41
N ASP A 13 -3.25 -12.78 -6.20
CA ASP A 13 -3.03 -12.78 -7.66
C ASP A 13 -3.72 -11.61 -8.38
N LYS A 14 -4.95 -11.26 -7.96
CA LYS A 14 -5.69 -10.13 -8.52
C LYS A 14 -5.14 -8.79 -8.05
N ILE A 15 -4.63 -8.73 -6.82
CA ILE A 15 -3.91 -7.57 -6.31
C ILE A 15 -2.66 -7.35 -7.16
N VAL A 16 -1.88 -8.40 -7.43
CA VAL A 16 -0.68 -8.38 -8.29
C VAL A 16 -1.05 -7.95 -9.71
N GLU A 17 -2.05 -8.58 -10.33
CA GLU A 17 -2.49 -8.22 -11.69
C GLU A 17 -2.83 -6.73 -11.80
N LYS A 18 -3.52 -6.19 -10.77
CA LYS A 18 -3.88 -4.78 -10.74
C LYS A 18 -2.67 -3.90 -10.48
N CYS A 19 -1.79 -4.26 -9.55
CA CYS A 19 -0.53 -3.56 -9.32
C CYS A 19 0.31 -3.46 -10.59
N ASN A 20 0.46 -4.57 -11.34
CA ASN A 20 1.21 -4.61 -12.59
C ASN A 20 0.67 -3.61 -13.61
N LYS A 21 -0.66 -3.54 -13.75
CA LYS A 21 -1.33 -2.60 -14.65
C LYS A 21 -1.14 -1.14 -14.24
N LEU A 22 -1.12 -0.87 -12.93
CA LEU A 22 -1.03 0.49 -12.40
C LEU A 22 0.38 1.06 -12.41
N THR A 23 1.34 0.23 -12.05
CA THR A 23 2.75 0.61 -11.93
C THR A 23 3.54 0.38 -13.23
N LYS A 24 2.97 -0.36 -14.19
CA LYS A 24 3.62 -0.77 -15.45
C LYS A 24 4.94 -1.55 -15.24
N GLN A 25 5.06 -2.24 -14.12
CA GLN A 25 6.19 -3.11 -13.77
C GLN A 25 5.68 -4.41 -13.14
N SER A 26 6.55 -5.40 -12.99
CA SER A 26 6.22 -6.65 -12.30
C SER A 26 6.15 -6.40 -10.79
N CYS A 27 5.02 -6.75 -10.16
CA CYS A 27 4.78 -6.65 -8.73
C CYS A 27 4.84 -8.03 -8.06
N SER A 28 5.39 -8.09 -6.85
CA SER A 28 5.29 -9.27 -5.99
C SER A 28 3.89 -9.41 -5.39
N PRO A 29 3.51 -10.61 -4.91
CA PRO A 29 2.40 -10.74 -3.97
C PRO A 29 2.59 -9.82 -2.74
N PRO A 30 1.50 -9.35 -2.13
CA PRO A 30 1.56 -8.54 -0.93
C PRO A 30 2.14 -9.34 0.24
N VAL A 31 3.13 -8.77 0.93
CA VAL A 31 3.59 -9.26 2.24
C VAL A 31 2.78 -8.55 3.31
N TRP A 32 1.91 -9.29 3.98
CA TRP A 32 0.96 -8.75 4.95
C TRP A 32 1.61 -8.51 6.32
N HIS A 33 1.32 -7.35 6.88
CA HIS A 33 1.76 -6.90 8.19
C HIS A 33 0.61 -6.23 8.94
N GLU A 34 0.66 -6.31 10.26
CA GLU A 34 -0.21 -5.56 11.16
C GLU A 34 0.66 -4.53 11.88
N PHE A 35 0.17 -3.31 11.97
CA PHE A 35 0.83 -2.18 12.62
C PHE A 35 -0.18 -1.48 13.54
N ASP A 36 0.30 -0.88 14.64
CA ASP A 36 -0.53 -0.12 15.57
C ASP A 36 0.19 1.14 16.06
N ASP A 37 -0.35 2.31 15.71
CA ASP A 37 0.19 3.64 16.07
C ASP A 37 1.70 3.82 15.77
N GLU A 38 2.16 3.31 14.62
CA GLU A 38 3.58 3.31 14.26
C GLU A 38 3.85 3.65 12.79
N GLN A 39 5.09 4.05 12.52
CA GLN A 39 5.58 4.28 11.16
C GLN A 39 5.81 2.95 10.45
N ILE A 40 5.26 2.82 9.24
CA ILE A 40 5.47 1.65 8.39
C ILE A 40 6.87 1.78 7.75
N PRO A 41 7.79 0.82 7.97
CA PRO A 41 9.15 0.91 7.42
C PRO A 41 9.15 0.95 5.89
N ASN A 42 9.86 1.92 5.31
CA ASN A 42 10.07 2.00 3.87
C ASN A 42 11.15 1.01 3.43
N ASP A 43 10.70 -0.17 3.01
CA ASP A 43 11.56 -1.26 2.53
C ASP A 43 11.71 -1.27 1.00
N ASN A 44 11.58 -0.10 0.33
CA ASN A 44 11.55 0.03 -1.13
C ASN A 44 10.40 -0.73 -1.81
N TYR A 45 9.26 -0.85 -1.12
CA TYR A 45 8.02 -1.34 -1.75
C TYR A 45 7.46 -0.27 -2.71
N VAL A 46 6.85 -0.70 -3.80
CA VAL A 46 6.37 0.16 -4.91
C VAL A 46 4.88 0.47 -4.80
N ALA A 47 4.17 -0.31 -3.99
CA ALA A 47 2.78 -0.11 -3.68
C ALA A 47 2.46 -0.69 -2.31
N LEU A 48 1.40 -0.17 -1.70
CA LEU A 48 0.89 -0.66 -0.44
C LEU A 48 -0.60 -0.99 -0.59
N VAL A 49 -1.02 -2.15 -0.10
CA VAL A 49 -2.42 -2.52 0.01
C VAL A 49 -2.86 -2.25 1.43
N VAL A 50 -3.95 -1.55 1.63
CA VAL A 50 -4.58 -1.40 2.95
C VAL A 50 -5.82 -2.26 2.96
N ASP A 51 -5.90 -3.22 3.89
CA ASP A 51 -7.12 -3.99 4.14
C ASP A 51 -7.97 -3.26 5.17
N VAL A 52 -8.85 -2.39 4.66
CA VAL A 52 -9.70 -1.53 5.50
C VAL A 52 -10.70 -2.34 6.29
N ASP A 53 -11.16 -3.48 5.75
CA ASP A 53 -12.14 -4.34 6.42
C ASP A 53 -11.56 -5.04 7.66
N GLN A 54 -10.24 -5.18 7.74
CA GLN A 54 -9.52 -5.76 8.88
C GLN A 54 -8.68 -4.73 9.66
N SER A 55 -8.84 -3.44 9.34
CA SER A 55 -8.22 -2.34 10.07
C SER A 55 -9.28 -1.63 10.90
N SER A 56 -8.92 -1.13 12.09
CA SER A 56 -9.74 -0.15 12.84
C SER A 56 -9.16 1.27 12.75
N GLY A 57 -7.92 1.38 12.27
CA GLY A 57 -7.18 2.61 12.10
C GLY A 57 -7.23 3.22 10.70
N SER A 58 -6.25 4.07 10.41
CA SER A 58 -6.02 4.73 9.13
C SER A 58 -4.54 4.78 8.78
N VAL A 59 -4.25 4.68 7.48
CA VAL A 59 -2.90 4.77 6.94
C VAL A 59 -2.72 6.13 6.28
N TRP A 60 -1.75 6.90 6.77
CA TRP A 60 -1.41 8.23 6.28
C TRP A 60 -0.17 8.18 5.41
N PHE A 61 -0.16 8.98 4.36
CA PHE A 61 0.94 9.11 3.42
C PHE A 61 1.43 10.54 3.41
N SER A 62 2.74 10.75 3.54
CA SER A 62 3.40 12.05 3.45
C SER A 62 4.66 11.97 2.59
N GLU A 63 5.10 13.10 2.05
CA GLU A 63 6.42 13.20 1.43
C GLU A 63 7.51 12.99 2.48
N ARG A 64 8.48 12.12 2.22
CA ARG A 64 9.50 11.74 3.22
C ARG A 64 10.31 12.93 3.75
N LEU A 65 10.72 13.84 2.86
CA LEU A 65 11.62 14.96 3.17
C LEU A 65 10.89 16.16 3.77
N THR A 66 9.79 16.58 3.16
CA THR A 66 9.06 17.79 3.56
C THR A 66 8.03 17.51 4.66
N LYS A 67 7.70 16.23 4.89
CA LYS A 67 6.61 15.78 5.76
C LYS A 67 5.24 16.31 5.34
N THR A 68 5.11 16.76 4.09
CA THR A 68 3.86 17.28 3.54
C THR A 68 2.87 16.13 3.40
N TYR A 69 1.67 16.31 3.96
CA TYR A 69 0.58 15.34 3.82
C TYR A 69 0.18 15.17 2.35
N LEU A 70 0.10 13.93 1.89
CA LEU A 70 -0.31 13.58 0.53
C LEU A 70 -1.75 13.08 0.50
N ASP A 71 -2.07 12.07 1.32
CA ASP A 71 -3.41 11.48 1.39
C ASP A 71 -3.51 10.49 2.57
N MET A 72 -4.68 9.89 2.74
CA MET A 72 -4.93 8.83 3.69
C MET A 72 -5.85 7.73 3.13
N VAL A 73 -5.77 6.55 3.75
CA VAL A 73 -6.74 5.47 3.63
C VAL A 73 -7.27 5.16 5.02
N GLY A 74 -8.52 5.54 5.28
CA GLY A 74 -9.22 5.25 6.54
C GLY A 74 -10.52 4.49 6.32
N GLN A 75 -11.31 4.43 7.40
CA GLN A 75 -12.58 3.71 7.50
C GLN A 75 -13.71 4.28 6.60
N ASP A 76 -13.49 5.43 5.97
CA ASP A 76 -14.35 5.97 4.91
C ASP A 76 -14.29 5.13 3.61
N ASN A 77 -13.29 4.26 3.50
CA ASN A 77 -13.14 3.28 2.44
C ASN A 77 -13.76 1.93 2.83
N LYS A 78 -13.96 1.04 1.85
CA LYS A 78 -14.46 -0.32 2.07
C LYS A 78 -13.61 -1.33 1.30
N GLY A 79 -13.44 -2.53 1.85
CA GLY A 79 -12.63 -3.58 1.24
C GLY A 79 -11.15 -3.27 1.33
N MET A 80 -10.41 -3.50 0.24
CA MET A 80 -8.98 -3.21 0.20
C MET A 80 -8.70 -2.06 -0.77
N VAL A 81 -7.65 -1.28 -0.47
CA VAL A 81 -7.21 -0.14 -1.29
C VAL A 81 -5.75 -0.33 -1.66
N ILE A 82 -5.45 -0.38 -2.96
CA ILE A 82 -4.08 -0.37 -3.47
C ILE A 82 -3.65 1.09 -3.63
N VAL A 83 -2.53 1.46 -3.02
CA VAL A 83 -1.92 2.78 -3.12
C VAL A 83 -0.56 2.64 -3.81
N CYS A 84 -0.46 3.20 -5.02
CA CYS A 84 0.79 3.27 -5.77
C CYS A 84 1.35 4.69 -5.67
N PHE A 85 2.66 4.80 -5.46
CA PHE A 85 3.38 6.07 -5.35
C PHE A 85 4.68 5.99 -6.15
N ASP A 86 5.02 7.10 -6.80
CA ASP A 86 6.18 7.21 -7.71
C ASP A 86 7.40 7.83 -7.00
N GLU A 87 7.22 8.31 -5.78
CA GLU A 87 8.22 9.06 -5.00
C GLU A 87 8.39 8.41 -3.61
N GLU A 88 9.48 8.74 -2.92
CA GLU A 88 9.70 8.29 -1.55
C GLU A 88 8.65 8.88 -0.59
N VAL A 89 7.69 8.04 -0.22
CA VAL A 89 6.68 8.37 0.78
C VAL A 89 7.09 7.86 2.15
N GLU A 90 6.72 8.63 3.16
CA GLU A 90 6.61 8.16 4.53
C GLU A 90 5.17 7.70 4.76
N VAL A 91 5.02 6.56 5.42
CA VAL A 91 3.72 5.97 5.70
C VAL A 91 3.59 5.72 7.18
N VAL A 92 2.51 6.20 7.78
CA VAL A 92 2.24 6.08 9.21
C VAL A 92 0.89 5.43 9.40
N CYS A 93 0.83 4.44 10.28
CA CYS A 93 -0.40 3.84 10.74
C CYS A 93 -0.86 4.54 12.03
N PHE A 94 -2.13 4.93 12.08
CA PHE A 94 -2.79 5.47 13.27
C PHE A 94 -3.94 4.55 13.66
N GLY A 95 -3.93 3.99 14.87
CA GLY A 95 -4.73 2.84 15.29
C GLY A 95 -4.28 1.53 14.63
N ALA A 96 -5.07 0.46 14.71
CA ALA A 96 -4.68 -0.82 14.13
C ALA A 96 -4.89 -0.86 12.61
N CYS A 97 -3.81 -1.02 11.84
CA CYS A 97 -3.83 -1.17 10.39
C CYS A 97 -3.35 -2.55 9.96
N ARG A 98 -4.02 -3.13 8.97
CA ARG A 98 -3.52 -4.29 8.22
C ARG A 98 -3.11 -3.85 6.82
N VAL A 99 -1.83 -4.03 6.48
CA VAL A 99 -1.27 -3.58 5.21
C VAL A 99 -0.46 -4.67 4.52
N GLY A 100 -0.51 -4.70 3.20
CA GLY A 100 0.31 -5.57 2.34
C GLY A 100 1.35 -4.75 1.59
N LYS A 101 2.64 -4.99 1.86
CA LYS A 101 3.74 -4.36 1.11
C LYS A 101 3.95 -5.09 -0.22
N ILE A 102 3.98 -4.37 -1.34
CA ILE A 102 4.21 -4.93 -2.68
C ILE A 102 5.52 -4.39 -3.24
N PHE A 103 6.41 -5.29 -3.67
CA PHE A 103 7.73 -4.94 -4.19
C PHE A 103 7.77 -5.04 -5.71
N GLY A 104 8.62 -4.22 -6.33
CA GLY A 104 8.94 -4.36 -7.75
C GLY A 104 9.88 -5.54 -7.97
N VAL A 105 9.50 -6.46 -8.84
CA VAL A 105 10.37 -7.56 -9.28
C VAL A 105 11.23 -7.03 -10.43
N GLN A 106 12.51 -6.77 -10.17
CA GLN A 106 13.45 -6.54 -11.25
C GLN A 106 13.67 -7.86 -11.98
N ASN A 107 13.16 -7.97 -13.21
CA ASN A 107 13.59 -9.03 -14.10
C ASN A 107 15.04 -8.73 -14.47
N SER A 108 15.98 -9.41 -13.82
CA SER A 108 17.39 -9.42 -14.22
C SER A 108 17.46 -10.06 -15.62
N THR A 109 17.37 -9.26 -16.67
CA THR A 109 17.81 -9.69 -18.00
C THR A 109 19.33 -9.81 -17.93
N SER A 110 19.81 -11.05 -17.79
CA SER A 110 21.16 -11.45 -18.22
C SER A 110 21.15 -11.77 -19.70
#